data_AF-X1AA31-F1
#
_entry.id   AF-X1AA31-F1
#
_cell.length_a   1.000
_cell.length_b   1.000
_cell.length_c   1.000
_cell.angle_alpha   90.00
_cell.angle_beta   90.00
_cell.angle_gamma   90.00
#
_symmetry.space_group_name_H-M   'P 1'
#
loop_
_entity.id
_entity.type
_entity.pdbx_description
1 polymer ?
#
loop_
_entity_poly.entity_id
_entity_poly.type
_entity_poly.pdbx_seq_one_letter_code
_entity_poly.pdbx_strand_id
1 'polypeptide(L)'
;MTPEILKALLLTSIAGLSTTIGSLIGLVFKRENSRFMSFVLGFTAGVMVGVSFFELLPSGFEEIGFVKASIAFIAGFIFIFLIDYFIPHEYIGQKERITDKTDKKLLRTGLFVALG
;
A
#
# COMPACT_ATOMS: atom_id res chain seq x y z
N MET A 1 -6.24 -29.08 14.01
CA MET A 1 -5.68 -27.80 13.53
C MET A 1 -6.83 -26.80 13.50
N THR A 2 -6.67 -25.73 14.26
CA THR A 2 -7.76 -24.91 14.81
C THR A 2 -8.52 -24.15 13.71
N PRO A 3 -9.86 -24.23 13.64
CA PRO A 3 -10.68 -23.61 12.59
C PRO A 3 -10.45 -22.10 12.41
N GLU A 4 -9.94 -21.42 13.44
CA GLU A 4 -9.54 -20.01 13.41
C GLU A 4 -8.34 -19.74 12.48
N ILE A 5 -7.35 -20.65 12.44
CA ILE A 5 -6.19 -20.49 11.54
C ILE A 5 -6.63 -20.66 10.09
N LEU A 6 -7.53 -21.62 9.81
CA LEU A 6 -8.05 -21.83 8.47
C LEU A 6 -8.87 -20.62 7.98
N LYS A 7 -9.67 -20.01 8.87
CA LYS A 7 -10.41 -18.77 8.56
C LYS A 7 -9.48 -17.60 8.28
N ALA A 8 -8.48 -17.35 9.13
CA ALA A 8 -7.51 -16.29 8.93
C ALA A 8 -6.73 -16.50 7.62
N LEU A 9 -6.36 -17.74 7.30
CA LEU A 9 -5.68 -18.09 6.06
C LEU A 9 -6.56 -17.85 4.83
N LEU A 10 -7.84 -18.21 4.88
CA LEU A 10 -8.78 -17.96 3.78
C LEU A 10 -9.02 -16.46 3.58
N LEU A 11 -9.23 -15.71 4.66
CA LEU A 11 -9.45 -14.25 4.60
C LEU A 11 -8.22 -13.52 4.03
N THR A 12 -7.02 -13.86 4.51
CA THR A 12 -5.77 -13.26 3.99
C THR A 12 -5.48 -13.69 2.55
N SER A 13 -5.82 -14.92 2.16
CA SER A 13 -5.70 -15.36 0.76
C SER A 13 -6.64 -14.58 -0.15
N ILE A 14 -7.89 -14.35 0.26
CA ILE A 14 -8.85 -13.55 -0.51
C ILE A 14 -8.37 -12.09 -0.62
N ALA A 15 -7.85 -11.51 0.48
CA ALA A 15 -7.27 -10.18 0.45
C ALA A 15 -6.08 -10.07 -0.52
N GLY A 16 -5.16 -11.05 -0.50
CA GLY A 16 -4.05 -11.12 -1.45
C GLY A 16 -4.49 -11.27 -2.90
N LEU A 17 -5.50 -12.11 -3.18
CA LEU A 17 -6.09 -12.27 -4.51
C LEU A 17 -6.70 -10.95 -5.02
N SER A 18 -7.28 -10.13 -4.14
CA SER A 18 -7.78 -8.81 -4.50
C SER A 18 -6.68 -7.90 -5.07
N THR A 19 -5.50 -7.91 -4.45
CA THR A 19 -4.32 -7.16 -4.95
C THR A 19 -3.86 -7.68 -6.31
N THR A 20 -3.77 -9.02 -6.49
CA THR A 20 -3.40 -9.63 -7.77
C THR A 20 -4.38 -9.27 -8.89
N ILE A 21 -5.69 -9.28 -8.60
CA ILE A 21 -6.72 -8.87 -9.55
C ILE A 21 -6.58 -7.39 -9.90
N GLY A 22 -6.39 -6.51 -8.91
CA GLY A 22 -6.17 -5.08 -9.14
C GLY A 22 -4.94 -4.80 -10.00
N SER A 23 -3.85 -5.51 -9.74
CA SER A 23 -2.61 -5.47 -10.51
C SER A 23 -2.82 -5.92 -11.97
N LEU A 24 -3.52 -7.05 -12.19
CA LEU A 24 -3.81 -7.55 -13.53
C LEU A 24 -4.67 -6.57 -14.35
N ILE A 25 -5.65 -5.94 -13.71
CA ILE A 25 -6.44 -4.87 -14.34
C ILE A 25 -5.51 -3.70 -14.73
N GLY A 26 -4.62 -3.26 -13.84
CA GLY A 26 -3.63 -2.23 -14.13
C GLY A 26 -2.76 -2.54 -15.36
N LEU A 27 -2.32 -3.79 -15.52
CA LEU A 27 -1.51 -4.23 -16.66
C LEU A 27 -2.29 -4.24 -18.00
N VAL A 28 -3.59 -4.55 -17.96
CA VAL A 28 -4.45 -4.57 -19.16
C VAL A 28 -4.81 -3.15 -19.61
N PHE A 29 -5.05 -2.23 -18.67
CA PHE A 29 -5.38 -0.84 -18.94
C PHE A 29 -4.12 0.02 -19.18
N LYS A 30 -3.42 -0.23 -20.30
CA LYS A 30 -2.20 0.50 -20.74
C LYS A 30 -2.36 2.02 -20.97
N ARG A 31 -3.58 2.57 -20.95
CA ARG A 31 -3.85 4.01 -21.09
C ARG A 31 -4.40 4.55 -19.78
N GLU A 32 -3.48 4.75 -18.84
CA GLU A 32 -3.81 5.32 -17.54
C GLU A 32 -4.13 6.81 -17.71
N ASN A 33 -5.40 7.18 -17.51
CA ASN A 33 -5.75 8.57 -17.32
C ASN A 33 -5.23 8.97 -15.93
N SER A 34 -4.25 9.88 -15.87
CA SER A 34 -3.68 10.39 -14.62
C SER A 34 -4.74 10.80 -13.59
N ARG A 35 -5.92 11.28 -14.02
CA ARG A 35 -7.05 11.58 -13.13
C ARG A 35 -7.63 10.35 -12.42
N PHE A 36 -7.75 9.23 -13.12
CA PHE A 36 -8.27 7.98 -12.53
C PHE A 36 -7.26 7.42 -11.51
N MET A 37 -5.96 7.45 -11.83
CA MET A 37 -4.93 6.99 -10.90
C MET A 37 -4.89 7.85 -9.63
N SER A 38 -4.92 9.18 -9.75
CA SER A 38 -5.02 10.07 -8.59
C SER A 38 -6.27 9.82 -7.76
N PHE A 39 -7.40 9.49 -8.39
CA PHE A 39 -8.63 9.15 -7.68
C PHE A 39 -8.51 7.86 -6.88
N VAL A 40 -7.98 6.78 -7.48
CA VAL A 40 -7.77 5.49 -6.80
C VAL A 40 -6.75 5.61 -5.66
N LEU A 41 -5.66 6.34 -5.88
CA LEU A 41 -4.66 6.60 -4.84
C LEU A 41 -5.24 7.44 -3.69
N GLY A 42 -6.03 8.48 -4.00
CA GLY A 42 -6.71 9.27 -2.97
C GLY A 42 -7.75 8.46 -2.19
N PHE A 43 -8.51 7.61 -2.87
CA PHE A 43 -9.49 6.72 -2.24
C PHE A 43 -8.82 5.73 -1.29
N THR A 44 -7.76 5.05 -1.73
CA THR A 44 -7.02 4.09 -0.90
C THR A 44 -6.33 4.76 0.28
N ALA A 45 -5.73 5.94 0.09
CA ALA A 45 -5.17 6.73 1.18
C ALA A 45 -6.23 7.09 2.22
N GLY A 46 -7.42 7.52 1.79
CA GLY A 46 -8.54 7.82 2.69
C GLY A 46 -9.02 6.62 3.51
N VAL A 47 -9.19 5.45 2.87
CA VAL A 47 -9.60 4.21 3.55
C VAL A 47 -8.57 3.81 4.61
N MET A 48 -7.26 3.83 4.28
CA MET A 48 -6.21 3.45 5.23
C MET A 48 -6.10 4.41 6.42
N VAL A 49 -6.25 5.72 6.18
CA VAL A 49 -6.32 6.71 7.28
C VAL A 49 -7.55 6.43 8.15
N GLY A 50 -8.71 6.16 7.55
CA GLY A 50 -9.94 5.81 8.27
C GLY A 50 -9.77 4.59 9.18
N VAL A 51 -9.27 3.48 8.64
CA VAL A 51 -8.98 2.25 9.41
C VAL A 51 -8.00 2.53 10.55
N SER A 52 -6.97 3.33 10.30
CA SER A 52 -5.96 3.67 11.30
C SER A 52 -6.54 4.43 12.50
N PHE A 53 -7.39 5.43 12.26
CA PHE A 53 -7.92 6.29 13.33
C PHE A 53 -9.21 5.77 13.97
N PHE A 54 -10.06 5.05 13.23
CA PHE A 54 -11.36 4.58 13.73
C PHE A 54 -11.34 3.15 14.24
N GLU A 55 -10.41 2.31 13.77
CA GLU A 55 -10.32 0.91 14.21
C GLU A 55 -9.04 0.70 15.03
N LEU A 56 -7.86 0.93 14.45
CA LEU A 56 -6.59 0.56 15.10
C LEU A 56 -6.27 1.40 16.34
N LEU A 57 -6.43 2.72 16.27
CA LEU A 57 -6.10 3.61 17.38
C LEU A 57 -7.02 3.39 18.61
N PRO A 58 -8.36 3.31 18.47
CA PRO A 58 -9.25 2.98 19.58
C PRO A 58 -8.99 1.60 20.19
N SER A 59 -8.74 0.57 19.37
CA SER A 59 -8.35 -0.75 19.89
C SER A 59 -7.06 -0.69 20.71
N GLY A 60 -6.09 0.13 20.30
CA GLY A 60 -4.90 0.39 21.09
C GLY A 60 -5.19 1.09 22.42
N PHE A 61 -6.14 2.03 22.46
CA PHE A 61 -6.56 2.67 23.71
C PHE A 61 -7.21 1.69 24.68
N GLU A 62 -7.98 0.73 24.18
CA GLU A 62 -8.61 -0.31 25.01
C GLU A 62 -7.59 -1.31 25.59
N GLU A 63 -6.58 -1.72 24.82
CA GLU A 63 -5.62 -2.74 25.28
C GLU A 63 -4.51 -2.19 26.20
N ILE A 64 -3.91 -1.05 25.84
CA ILE A 64 -2.71 -0.54 26.52
C ILE A 64 -2.91 0.83 27.18
N GLY A 65 -4.10 1.41 27.05
CA GLY A 65 -4.47 2.72 27.61
C GLY A 65 -4.08 3.90 26.72
N PHE A 66 -4.80 5.01 26.88
CA PHE A 66 -4.71 6.20 26.02
C PHE A 66 -3.28 6.73 25.82
N VAL A 67 -2.52 6.89 26.90
CA VAL A 67 -1.18 7.47 26.86
C VAL A 67 -0.19 6.58 26.12
N LYS A 68 -0.17 5.27 26.43
CA LYS A 68 0.78 4.33 25.81
C LYS A 68 0.47 4.12 24.33
N ALA A 69 -0.81 3.96 23.97
CA ALA A 69 -1.20 3.80 22.57
C ALA A 69 -0.92 5.06 21.74
N SER A 70 -1.16 6.26 22.29
CA SER A 70 -0.81 7.51 21.60
C SER A 70 0.69 7.63 21.34
N ILE A 71 1.53 7.30 22.33
CA ILE A 71 2.99 7.29 22.17
C ILE A 71 3.43 6.25 21.13
N ALA A 72 2.88 5.04 21.18
CA ALA A 72 3.19 3.99 20.21
C ALA A 72 2.77 4.38 18.78
N PHE A 73 1.60 5.00 18.62
CA PHE A 73 1.10 5.47 17.34
C PHE A 73 1.99 6.57 16.75
N ILE A 74 2.36 7.57 17.56
CA ILE A 74 3.28 8.65 17.15
C ILE A 74 4.66 8.08 16.83
N ALA A 75 5.17 7.14 17.63
CA ALA A 75 6.44 6.48 17.36
C ALA A 75 6.42 5.72 16.03
N GLY A 76 5.34 5.00 15.72
CA GLY A 76 5.15 4.33 14.43
C GLY A 76 5.10 5.30 13.25
N PHE A 77 4.40 6.43 13.42
CA PHE A 77 4.37 7.49 12.41
C PHE A 77 5.76 8.08 12.14
N ILE A 78 6.50 8.43 13.20
CA ILE A 78 7.88 8.94 13.09
C ILE A 78 8.78 7.90 12.44
N PHE A 79 8.63 6.62 12.79
CA PHE A 79 9.42 5.53 12.22
C PHE A 79 9.25 5.42 10.70
N ILE A 80 8.00 5.43 10.21
CA ILE A 80 7.72 5.42 8.78
C ILE A 80 8.23 6.70 8.11
N PHE A 81 8.02 7.87 8.72
CA PHE A 81 8.54 9.14 8.21
C PHE A 81 10.07 9.13 8.08
N LEU A 82 10.76 8.52 9.03
CA LEU A 82 12.21 8.41 9.01
C LEU A 82 12.67 7.46 7.89
N ILE A 83 11.99 6.33 7.70
CA ILE A 83 12.24 5.42 6.57
C ILE A 83 12.08 6.16 5.24
N ASP A 84 10.99 6.90 5.07
CA ASP A 84 10.73 7.69 3.87
C ASP A 84 11.88 8.70 3.65
N TYR A 85 12.22 9.49 4.68
CA TYR A 85 13.32 10.45 4.61
C TYR A 85 14.68 9.84 4.25
N PHE A 86 15.00 8.65 4.77
CA PHE A 86 16.28 7.98 4.49
C PHE A 86 16.31 7.29 3.13
N ILE A 87 15.17 6.91 2.55
CA ILE A 87 15.12 6.32 1.22
C ILE A 87 15.36 7.45 0.21
N PRO A 88 16.46 7.43 -0.55
CA PRO A 88 16.67 8.41 -1.61
C PRO A 88 15.61 8.19 -2.69
N HIS A 89 14.57 9.02 -2.68
CA HIS A 89 13.55 9.02 -3.71
C HIS A 89 14.10 9.70 -4.96
N GLU A 90 14.69 8.93 -5.87
CA GLU A 90 14.82 9.43 -7.24
C GLU A 90 13.42 9.60 -7.82
N TYR A 91 13.06 10.84 -8.19
CA TYR A 91 11.85 11.16 -8.95
C TYR A 91 11.97 10.60 -10.38
N ILE A 92 11.96 9.27 -10.53
CA ILE A 92 12.02 8.55 -11.81
C ILE A 92 10.76 8.86 -12.65
N GLY A 93 9.65 9.23 -12.01
CA GLY A 93 8.36 9.48 -12.68
C GLY A 93 8.24 10.75 -13.54
N GLN A 94 9.14 11.73 -13.42
CA GLN A 94 9.00 13.00 -14.18
C GLN A 94 9.87 13.07 -15.44
N LYS A 95 10.93 12.27 -15.56
CA LYS A 95 11.87 12.34 -16.71
C LYS A 95 11.53 11.41 -17.88
N GLU A 96 10.72 10.37 -17.68
CA GLU A 96 10.44 9.38 -18.73
C GLU A 96 9.29 9.77 -19.68
N ARG A 97 8.55 10.85 -19.38
CA ARG A 97 7.48 11.31 -20.28
C ARG A 97 8.01 11.95 -21.59
N ILE A 98 9.33 12.14 -21.74
CA ILE A 98 9.96 12.75 -22.93
C ILE A 98 10.95 11.82 -23.66
N THR A 99 11.29 10.64 -23.13
CA THR A 99 12.15 9.70 -23.89
C THR A 99 11.55 8.30 -23.87
N ASP A 100 10.93 7.98 -25.00
CA ASP A 100 10.49 6.67 -25.46
C ASP A 100 11.67 5.68 -25.54
N LYS A 101 12.21 5.30 -24.39
CA LYS A 101 13.06 4.13 -24.23
C LYS A 101 12.46 3.28 -23.13
N THR A 102 11.47 2.48 -23.52
CA THR A 102 10.93 1.41 -22.70
C THR A 102 12.07 0.47 -22.28
N ASP A 103 12.62 0.67 -21.07
CA ASP A 103 13.70 -0.16 -20.59
C ASP A 103 13.14 -1.52 -20.18
N LYS A 104 13.46 -2.56 -20.96
CA LYS A 104 12.94 -3.93 -20.77
C LYS A 104 13.25 -4.48 -19.37
N LYS A 105 14.26 -3.92 -18.68
CA LYS A 105 14.62 -4.29 -17.31
C LYS A 105 13.59 -3.77 -16.29
N LEU A 106 13.12 -2.52 -16.46
CA LEU A 106 12.11 -1.90 -15.59
C LEU A 106 10.74 -2.57 -15.76
N LEU A 107 10.36 -2.93 -17.00
CA LEU A 107 9.13 -3.68 -17.24
C LEU A 107 9.13 -5.07 -16.59
N ARG A 108 10.28 -5.76 -16.59
CA ARG A 108 10.40 -7.06 -15.91
C ARG A 108 10.27 -6.91 -14.40
N THR A 109 10.92 -5.90 -13.82
CA THR A 109 10.77 -5.61 -12.38
C THR A 109 9.33 -5.25 -12.02
N GLY A 110 8.66 -4.40 -12.82
CA GLY A 110 7.25 -4.08 -12.62
C GLY A 110 6.33 -5.30 -12.75
N LEU A 111 6.62 -6.22 -13.69
CA LEU A 111 5.87 -7.46 -13.84
C LEU A 111 6.08 -8.42 -12.65
N PHE A 112 7.29 -8.48 -12.09
CA PHE A 112 7.56 -9.27 -10.89
C PHE A 112 6.86 -8.70 -9.65
N VAL A 113 6.83 -7.38 -9.49
CA VAL A 113 6.07 -6.70 -8.42
C VAL A 113 4.56 -6.82 -8.63
N ALA A 114 4.11 -6.98 -9.88
CA ALA A 114 2.70 -7.18 -10.19
C ALA A 114 2.22 -8.62 -9.94
N LEU A 115 3.12 -9.61 -10.05
CA LEU A 115 2.82 -11.05 -9.93
C LEU A 115 3.21 -11.65 -8.56
N GLY A 116 4.11 -11.01 -7.82
CA GLY A 116 4.55 -11.40 -6.48
C GLY A 116 4.13 -10.36 -5.45
#